data_AF-A0A358N2P7-F1
#
_entry.id   AF-A0A358N2P7-F1
#
_cell.length_a   1.000
_cell.length_b   1.000
_cell.length_c   1.000
_cell.angle_alpha   90.00
_cell.angle_beta   90.00
_cell.angle_gamma   90.00
#
_symmetry.space_group_name_H-M   'P 1'
#
loop_
_entity.id
_entity.type
_entity.pdbx_description
1 polymer ?
#
loop_
_entity_poly.entity_id
_entity_poly.type
_entity_poly.pdbx_seq_one_letter_code
_entity_poly.pdbx_strand_id
1 'polypeptide(L)'
;MSWSPDSRQVAFKGQTETHQEIGILSITGPTHVRKRFSTNESMGEDLAWSPDGKRLLFNMYSPTHRRELIFQLDVAGSTKPRLVPEINTSMPWTSICFSPDGKWMILASPN
;
A
#
# COMPACT_ATOMS: atom_id res chain seq x y z
N MET A 1 -0.18 6.95 -5.20
CA MET A 1 -0.71 6.08 -6.29
C MET A 1 0.43 5.28 -6.90
N SER A 2 0.18 4.08 -7.45
CA SER A 2 1.26 3.22 -7.98
C SER A 2 0.77 2.27 -9.07
N TRP A 3 1.61 2.04 -10.08
CA TRP A 3 1.35 1.11 -11.18
C TRP A 3 1.74 -0.32 -10.81
N SER A 4 0.95 -1.29 -11.26
CA SER A 4 1.34 -2.70 -11.18
C SER A 4 2.56 -2.96 -12.08
N PRO A 5 3.41 -3.95 -11.74
CA PRO A 5 4.63 -4.25 -12.51
C PRO A 5 4.36 -4.63 -13.97
N ASP A 6 3.18 -5.21 -14.26
CA ASP A 6 2.74 -5.58 -15.60
C ASP A 6 2.06 -4.44 -16.37
N SER A 7 1.97 -3.24 -15.77
CA SER A 7 1.31 -2.05 -16.32
C SER A 7 -0.17 -2.24 -16.67
N ARG A 8 -0.86 -3.20 -16.03
CA ARG A 8 -2.29 -3.47 -16.30
C ARG A 8 -3.23 -2.89 -15.25
N GLN A 9 -2.71 -2.53 -14.09
CA GLN A 9 -3.49 -2.07 -12.95
C GLN A 9 -2.85 -0.85 -12.29
N VAL A 10 -3.68 -0.02 -11.68
CA VAL A 10 -3.26 1.13 -10.86
C VAL A 10 -3.85 0.98 -9.47
N ALA A 11 -3.00 1.02 -8.44
CA ALA A 11 -3.43 1.12 -7.06
C ALA A 11 -3.45 2.59 -6.63
N PHE A 12 -4.49 2.97 -5.90
CA PHE A 12 -4.67 4.34 -5.42
C PHE A 12 -5.27 4.35 -4.02
N LYS A 13 -5.01 5.43 -3.29
CA LYS A 13 -5.69 5.72 -2.03
C LYS A 13 -6.89 6.61 -2.33
N GLY A 14 -8.03 6.25 -1.78
CA GLY A 14 -9.25 7.07 -1.78
C GLY A 14 -9.50 7.61 -0.39
N GLN A 15 -10.19 8.75 -0.32
CA GLN A 15 -10.64 9.33 0.94
C GLN A 15 -12.12 9.68 0.81
N THR A 16 -12.87 9.34 1.85
CA THR A 16 -14.25 9.78 2.08
C THR A 16 -14.26 10.69 3.31
N GLU A 17 -15.42 11.23 3.67
CA GLU A 17 -15.56 12.06 4.88
C GLU A 17 -15.14 11.34 6.18
N THR A 18 -15.23 10.00 6.20
CA THR A 18 -15.09 9.22 7.44
C THR A 18 -14.07 8.09 7.36
N HIS A 19 -13.64 7.72 6.15
CA HIS A 19 -12.77 6.57 5.90
C HIS A 19 -11.71 6.90 4.87
N GLN A 20 -10.56 6.25 5.00
CA GLN A 20 -9.60 6.12 3.92
C GLN A 20 -9.64 4.70 3.33
N GLU A 21 -9.33 4.60 2.04
CA GLU A 21 -9.55 3.40 1.25
C GLU A 21 -8.35 3.10 0.33
N ILE A 22 -8.16 1.83 0.01
CA ILE A 22 -7.26 1.40 -1.07
C ILE A 22 -8.10 0.77 -2.17
N GLY A 23 -8.00 1.35 -3.37
CA GLY A 23 -8.63 0.87 -4.58
C GLY A 23 -7.61 0.36 -5.59
N ILE A 24 -8.03 -0.58 -6.42
CA ILE A 24 -7.29 -1.03 -7.60
C ILE A 24 -8.16 -0.84 -8.82
N LEU A 25 -7.62 -0.13 -9.80
CA LEU A 25 -8.23 0.09 -11.10
C LEU A 25 -7.58 -0.83 -12.13
N SER A 26 -8.37 -1.63 -12.84
CA SER A 26 -7.91 -2.32 -14.05
C SER A 26 -7.99 -1.38 -15.25
N ILE A 27 -6.89 -1.25 -16.01
CA ILE A 27 -6.85 -0.42 -17.23
C ILE A 27 -6.89 -1.26 -18.51
N THR A 28 -6.77 -2.58 -18.40
CA THR A 28 -6.98 -3.50 -19.52
C THR A 28 -8.43 -3.98 -19.51
N GLY A 29 -9.23 -3.53 -20.48
CA GLY A 29 -10.64 -3.88 -20.61
C GLY A 29 -11.58 -2.83 -20.00
N PRO A 30 -12.84 -3.19 -19.71
CA PRO A 30 -13.79 -2.28 -19.08
C PRO A 30 -13.25 -1.76 -17.75
N THR A 31 -13.26 -0.44 -17.60
CA THR A 31 -12.80 0.26 -16.39
C THR A 31 -13.57 -0.25 -15.18
N HIS A 32 -12.91 -1.00 -14.31
CA HIS A 32 -13.49 -1.52 -13.08
C HIS A 32 -12.61 -1.16 -11.88
N VAL A 33 -13.21 -0.45 -10.92
CA VAL A 33 -12.57 -0.10 -9.66
C VAL A 33 -12.95 -1.16 -8.62
N ARG A 34 -11.94 -1.85 -8.10
CA ARG A 34 -12.11 -2.79 -7.00
C ARG A 34 -11.61 -2.15 -5.70
N LYS A 35 -12.52 -1.85 -4.78
CA LYS A 35 -12.17 -1.49 -3.41
C LYS A 35 -11.55 -2.71 -2.71
N ARG A 36 -10.34 -2.57 -2.20
CA ARG A 36 -9.58 -3.66 -1.55
C ARG A 36 -9.57 -3.56 -0.04
N PHE A 37 -9.53 -2.35 0.50
CA PHE A 37 -9.45 -2.12 1.94
C PHE A 37 -10.07 -0.78 2.31
N SER A 38 -10.62 -0.67 3.52
CA SER A 38 -11.26 0.52 4.09
C SER A 38 -10.93 0.59 5.58
N THR A 39 -10.65 1.77 6.07
CA THR A 39 -10.32 1.98 7.49
C THR A 39 -10.70 3.39 7.94
N ASN A 40 -10.90 3.56 9.24
CA ASN A 40 -11.04 4.87 9.89
C ASN A 40 -9.68 5.41 10.36
N GLU A 41 -8.65 4.57 10.34
CA GLU A 41 -7.30 4.95 10.70
C GLU A 41 -6.65 5.77 9.59
N SER A 42 -5.79 6.71 9.99
CA SER A 42 -4.99 7.48 9.04
C SER A 42 -4.00 6.57 8.32
N MET A 43 -4.02 6.57 6.99
CA MET A 43 -2.94 6.13 6.13
C MET A 43 -2.16 7.37 5.70
N GLY A 44 -0.84 7.28 5.63
CA GLY A 44 -0.08 8.36 4.98
C GLY A 44 -0.13 8.21 3.47
N GLU A 45 0.87 8.72 2.75
CA GLU A 45 0.81 8.83 1.28
C GLU A 45 1.36 7.61 0.53
N ASP A 46 2.22 6.82 1.18
CA ASP A 46 2.99 5.77 0.50
C ASP A 46 2.15 4.56 0.09
N LEU A 47 2.24 4.18 -1.18
CA LEU A 47 1.60 2.98 -1.73
C LEU A 47 2.50 2.39 -2.79
N ALA A 48 2.88 1.12 -2.66
CA ALA A 48 3.79 0.45 -3.57
C ALA A 48 3.31 -0.96 -3.93
N TRP A 49 3.48 -1.36 -5.19
CA TRP A 49 3.27 -2.74 -5.61
C TRP A 49 4.48 -3.60 -5.31
N SER A 50 4.24 -4.84 -4.88
CA SER A 50 5.27 -5.87 -4.91
C SER A 50 5.65 -6.19 -6.36
N PRO A 51 6.91 -6.57 -6.66
CA PRO A 51 7.35 -6.84 -8.03
C PRO A 51 6.69 -8.05 -8.67
N ASP A 52 6.18 -8.97 -7.86
CA ASP A 52 5.35 -10.09 -8.33
C ASP A 52 3.89 -9.69 -8.62
N GLY A 53 3.51 -8.43 -8.36
CA GLY A 53 2.17 -7.89 -8.59
C GLY A 53 1.09 -8.46 -7.66
N LYS A 54 1.46 -9.20 -6.59
CA LYS A 54 0.47 -9.89 -5.74
C LYS A 54 0.09 -9.10 -4.49
N ARG A 55 0.88 -8.10 -4.10
CA ARG A 55 0.72 -7.38 -2.84
C ARG A 55 0.91 -5.87 -3.04
N LEU A 56 0.31 -5.12 -2.12
CA LEU A 56 0.50 -3.69 -1.95
C LEU A 56 1.12 -3.42 -0.59
N LEU A 57 2.16 -2.59 -0.52
CA LEU A 57 2.67 -2.01 0.72
C LEU A 57 2.12 -0.60 0.91
N PHE A 58 1.78 -0.27 2.14
CA PHE A 58 1.33 1.08 2.51
C PHE A 58 1.55 1.33 4.00
N ASN A 59 1.67 2.59 4.37
CA ASN A 59 1.73 3.01 5.77
C ASN A 59 0.32 3.31 6.32
N MET A 60 0.08 2.91 7.57
CA MET A 60 -1.16 3.15 8.28
C MET A 60 -0.89 3.27 9.79
N TYR A 61 -1.61 4.17 10.45
CA TYR A 61 -1.61 4.28 11.90
C TYR A 61 -2.13 3.00 12.53
N SER A 62 -1.38 2.48 13.51
CA SER A 62 -1.79 1.35 14.31
C SER A 62 -2.19 1.82 15.70
N PRO A 63 -3.48 1.75 16.09
CA PRO A 63 -3.92 2.09 17.45
C PRO A 63 -3.23 1.23 18.51
N THR A 64 -2.96 -0.04 18.19
CA THR A 64 -2.28 -0.98 19.09
C THR A 64 -0.85 -0.56 19.42
N HIS A 65 -0.10 -0.04 18.44
CA HIS A 65 1.30 0.36 18.61
C HIS A 65 1.49 1.87 18.78
N ARG A 66 0.40 2.64 18.62
CA ARG A 66 0.34 4.11 18.72
C ARG A 66 1.33 4.83 17.80
N ARG A 67 1.53 4.31 16.59
CA ARG A 67 2.43 4.87 15.57
C ARG A 67 2.05 4.39 14.18
N GLU A 68 2.59 5.04 13.15
CA GLU A 68 2.52 4.54 11.77
C GLU A 68 3.38 3.29 11.61
N LEU A 69 2.85 2.29 10.89
CA LEU A 69 3.51 1.05 10.57
C LEU A 69 3.25 0.67 9.11
N ILE A 70 4.08 -0.22 8.57
CA ILE A 70 3.92 -0.72 7.21
C ILE A 70 3.07 -1.99 7.21
N PHE A 71 2.03 -1.96 6.39
CA PHE A 71 1.16 -3.08 6.15
C PHE A 71 1.28 -3.55 4.71
N GLN A 72 1.05 -4.85 4.52
CA GLN A 72 0.86 -5.45 3.21
C GLN A 72 -0.60 -5.87 3.01
N LEU A 73 -1.12 -5.71 1.80
CA LEU A 73 -2.46 -6.11 1.39
C LEU A 73 -2.38 -7.01 0.15
N ASP A 74 -3.10 -8.13 0.17
CA ASP A 74 -3.20 -9.00 -1.00
C ASP A 74 -4.05 -8.36 -2.09
N VAL A 75 -3.58 -8.44 -3.34
CA VAL A 75 -4.28 -7.85 -4.51
C VAL A 75 -5.50 -8.68 -4.90
N ALA A 76 -5.38 -10.01 -4.93
CA ALA A 76 -6.46 -10.91 -5.32
C ALA A 76 -7.19 -11.55 -4.12
N GLY A 77 -6.46 -11.76 -3.01
CA GLY A 77 -6.88 -12.55 -1.86
C GLY A 77 -7.58 -11.74 -0.77
N SER A 78 -7.08 -11.86 0.46
CA SER A 78 -7.68 -11.24 1.64
C SER A 78 -7.72 -9.71 1.52
N THR A 79 -8.81 -9.12 2.02
CA THR A 79 -8.96 -7.66 2.16
C THR A 79 -8.38 -7.14 3.49
N LYS A 80 -7.87 -8.04 4.35
CA LYS A 80 -7.30 -7.68 5.65
C LYS A 80 -5.79 -7.42 5.50
N PRO A 81 -5.31 -6.20 5.81
CA PRO A 81 -3.89 -5.91 5.80
C PRO A 81 -3.16 -6.68 6.90
N ARG A 82 -1.90 -7.04 6.63
CA ARG A 82 -1.00 -7.70 7.59
C ARG A 82 0.18 -6.78 7.87
N LEU A 83 0.55 -6.66 9.15
CA LEU A 83 1.75 -5.92 9.54
C LEU A 83 3.00 -6.55 8.89
N VAL A 84 3.93 -5.72 8.44
CA VAL A 84 5.25 -6.16 7.96
C VAL A 84 6.27 -5.88 9.07
N PRO A 85 6.54 -6.84 9.97
CA PRO A 85 7.30 -6.58 11.21
C PRO A 85 8.77 -6.25 10.97
N GLU A 86 9.33 -6.70 9.84
CA GLU A 86 10.72 -6.44 9.46
C GLU A 86 10.96 -4.97 9.06
N ILE A 87 9.89 -4.23 8.75
CA ILE A 87 9.95 -2.79 8.44
C ILE A 87 9.49 -2.01 9.67
N ASN A 88 10.26 -2.13 10.74
CA ASN A 88 10.04 -1.43 11.99
C ASN A 88 11.14 -0.39 12.18
N THR A 89 11.01 0.76 11.54
CA THR A 89 11.89 1.90 11.86
C THR A 89 11.09 3.00 12.54
N SER A 90 11.77 3.76 13.40
CA SER A 90 11.18 4.78 14.28
C SER A 90 10.90 6.11 13.58
N MET A 91 11.07 6.21 12.25
CA MET A 91 10.98 7.47 11.52
C MET A 91 9.83 7.45 10.50
N PRO A 92 9.13 8.58 10.29
CA PRO A 92 8.15 8.70 9.22
C PRO A 92 8.87 8.63 7.88
N TRP A 93 8.56 7.60 7.09
CA TRP A 93 9.12 7.42 5.75
C TRP A 93 8.40 8.30 4.74
N THR A 94 9.13 8.75 3.73
CA THR A 94 8.63 9.54 2.60
C THR A 94 8.50 8.74 1.32
N SER A 95 9.04 7.52 1.24
CA SER A 95 8.87 6.64 0.07
C SER A 95 9.18 5.18 0.39
N ILE A 96 8.34 4.29 -0.14
CA ILE A 96 8.56 2.85 -0.21
C ILE A 96 8.58 2.46 -1.69
N CYS A 97 9.66 1.81 -2.14
CA CYS A 97 9.69 1.20 -3.48
C CYS A 97 10.48 -0.10 -3.47
N PHE A 98 10.01 -1.09 -4.22
CA PHE A 98 10.76 -2.33 -4.43
C PHE A 98 11.75 -2.17 -5.59
N SER A 99 12.86 -2.89 -5.53
CA SER A 99 13.69 -3.12 -6.71
C SER A 99 12.92 -3.91 -7.77
N PRO A 100 13.22 -3.75 -9.07
CA PRO A 100 12.52 -4.46 -10.13
C PRO A 100 12.54 -6.00 -9.98
N ASP A 101 13.58 -6.54 -9.34
CA ASP A 101 13.75 -7.97 -9.06
C ASP A 101 13.12 -8.41 -7.72
N GLY A 102 12.58 -7.49 -6.94
CA GLY A 102 11.94 -7.71 -5.63
C GLY A 102 12.84 -8.20 -4.52
N LYS A 103 14.16 -8.21 -4.74
CA LYS A 103 15.13 -8.61 -3.70
C LYS A 103 15.38 -7.52 -2.68
N TRP A 104 15.15 -6.26 -3.06
CA TRP A 104 15.44 -5.10 -2.24
C TRP A 104 14.22 -4.18 -2.16
N MET A 105 14.17 -3.41 -1.09
CA MET A 105 13.21 -2.33 -0.94
C MET A 105 13.95 -1.12 -0.41
N ILE A 106 13.74 0.03 -1.04
CA ILE A 106 14.27 1.29 -0.58
C ILE A 106 13.22 1.93 0.32
N LEU A 107 13.67 2.30 1.52
CA LEU A 107 12.94 3.14 2.45
C LEU A 107 13.68 4.48 2.50
N ALA A 108 13.02 5.55 2.07
CA ALA A 108 13.56 6.90 2.24
C ALA A 108 12.81 7.57 3.39
N SER A 109 13.54 8.29 4.25
CA SER A 109 12.98 9.24 5.21
C SER A 109 13.56 10.63 4.90
N PRO A 110 12.81 11.72 5.13
CA PRO A 110 13.39 13.04 5.09
C PRO A 110 14.36 13.20 6.27
N ASN A 111 15.46 13.93 6.06
CA ASN A 111 16.44 14.24 7.10
C ASN A 111 15.83 15.02 8.26
#